data_AF-A0A6B0X2Q7-F1
#
_entry.id   AF-A0A6B0X2Q7-F1
#
_cell.length_a   1.000
_cell.length_b   1.000
_cell.length_c   1.000
_cell.angle_alpha   90.00
_cell.angle_beta   90.00
_cell.angle_gamma   90.00
#
_symmetry.space_group_name_H-M   'P 1'
#
loop_
_entity.id
_entity.type
_entity.pdbx_description
1 polymer ?
#
loop_
_entity_poly.entity_id
_entity_poly.type
_entity_poly.pdbx_seq_one_letter_code
_entity_poly.pdbx_strand_id
1 'polypeptide(L)'
;MRRQMCADKYIRVWRYLLFAIWMVCVASSAGGEVRAIVKRVQVEGVRSVSARDVRGWLVTREGVAVDSTLLRKDVSRILKGYQARGFWHVAVAFSMRGGDAAVAFAIVEGVRTRVASVDVRGDLIFDHSDVHLAFGLAQGMVLLESDLNQRLDHLLRFYEDRGYPFCALRPD
;
A
#
# COMPACT_ATOMS: atom_id res chain seq x y z
N MET A 1 -26.80 -3.15 24.55
CA MET A 1 -25.92 -4.32 24.81
C MET A 1 -24.92 -4.54 23.66
N ARG A 2 -24.07 -3.55 23.33
CA ARG A 2 -23.19 -3.62 22.13
C ARG A 2 -21.93 -2.74 22.21
N ARG A 3 -21.28 -2.68 23.38
CA ARG A 3 -20.12 -1.81 23.65
C ARG A 3 -18.78 -2.53 23.94
N GLN A 4 -18.65 -3.83 23.64
CA GLN A 4 -17.43 -4.59 24.03
C GLN A 4 -16.60 -5.21 22.89
N MET A 5 -16.95 -5.03 21.62
CA MET A 5 -16.21 -5.66 20.51
C MET A 5 -14.95 -4.92 20.02
N CYS A 6 -14.65 -3.73 20.54
CA CYS A 6 -13.49 -2.94 20.06
C CYS A 6 -12.15 -3.28 20.74
N ALA A 7 -12.14 -3.92 21.90
CA ALA A 7 -10.90 -4.09 22.69
C ALA A 7 -10.01 -5.27 22.25
N ASP A 8 -10.57 -6.30 21.60
CA ASP A 8 -9.84 -7.53 21.25
C ASP A 8 -8.87 -7.39 20.06
N LYS A 9 -8.97 -6.29 19.29
CA LYS A 9 -8.09 -6.06 18.14
C LYS A 9 -6.69 -5.60 18.54
N TYR A 10 -6.55 -4.99 19.73
CA TYR A 10 -5.27 -4.45 20.23
C TYR A 10 -4.36 -5.51 20.86
N ILE A 11 -4.92 -6.55 21.48
CA ILE A 11 -4.15 -7.61 22.16
C ILE A 11 -3.40 -8.50 21.15
N ARG A 12 -3.88 -8.61 19.90
CA ARG A 12 -3.17 -9.32 18.83
C ARG A 12 -1.95 -8.56 18.27
N VAL A 13 -1.91 -7.23 18.39
CA VAL A 13 -0.78 -6.39 17.96
C VAL A 13 0.43 -6.60 18.87
N TRP A 14 0.19 -6.82 20.17
CA TRP A 14 1.25 -7.06 21.16
C TRP A 14 1.99 -8.38 20.97
N ARG A 15 1.33 -9.40 20.39
CA ARG A 15 1.99 -10.67 20.07
C ARG A 15 2.96 -10.56 18.87
N TYR A 16 2.76 -9.55 18.01
CA TYR A 16 3.69 -9.21 16.93
C TYR A 16 4.81 -8.26 17.39
N LEU A 17 4.57 -7.43 18.41
CA LEU A 17 5.61 -6.62 19.06
C LEU A 17 6.64 -7.48 19.82
N LEU A 18 6.23 -8.61 20.39
CA LEU A 18 7.18 -9.57 20.97
C LEU A 18 7.93 -10.43 19.93
N PHE A 19 7.36 -10.63 18.74
CA PHE A 19 8.10 -11.21 17.60
C PHE A 19 9.12 -10.23 16.99
N ALA A 20 8.92 -8.92 17.17
CA ALA A 20 9.91 -7.90 16.81
C ALA A 20 11.10 -7.83 17.80
N ILE A 21 10.93 -8.35 19.03
CA ILE A 21 11.99 -8.38 20.06
C ILE A 21 12.84 -9.67 19.97
N TRP A 22 12.36 -10.72 19.31
CA TRP A 22 13.16 -11.94 19.04
C TRP A 22 13.95 -11.89 17.72
N MET A 23 14.13 -10.70 17.14
CA MET A 23 15.04 -10.46 16.01
C MET A 23 15.89 -9.20 16.23
N VAL A 24 16.12 -8.82 17.50
CA VAL A 24 17.22 -7.94 17.86
C VAL A 24 18.50 -8.79 17.89
N CYS A 25 19.07 -9.05 16.72
CA CYS A 25 20.53 -9.12 16.65
C CYS A 25 21.00 -7.69 16.48
N VAL A 26 21.38 -7.07 17.59
CA VAL A 26 22.34 -5.97 17.56
C VAL A 26 23.56 -6.50 16.83
N ALA A 27 23.69 -6.14 15.56
CA ALA A 27 24.95 -6.07 14.88
C ALA A 27 24.97 -4.72 14.19
N SER A 28 25.68 -3.77 14.82
CA SER A 28 26.16 -2.56 14.17
C SER A 28 26.72 -2.93 12.80
N SER A 29 26.04 -2.55 11.74
CA SER A 29 26.65 -2.54 10.41
C SER A 29 26.86 -1.09 10.03
N ALA A 30 28.13 -0.67 10.11
CA ALA A 30 28.66 0.43 9.36
C ALA A 30 28.08 0.42 7.93
N GLY A 31 27.71 1.61 7.44
CA GLY A 31 27.14 1.80 6.11
C GLY A 31 28.15 1.48 5.01
N GLY A 32 28.31 0.19 4.71
CA GLY A 32 28.94 -0.29 3.48
C GLY A 32 27.84 -0.69 2.49
N GLU A 33 27.96 -0.23 1.24
CA GLU A 33 27.18 -0.77 0.13
C GLU A 33 27.54 -2.25 -0.08
N VAL A 34 26.82 -3.15 0.58
CA VAL A 34 27.00 -4.58 0.39
C VAL A 34 26.36 -4.96 -0.95
N ARG A 35 27.20 -5.07 -1.99
CA ARG A 35 26.84 -5.72 -3.25
C ARG A 35 26.96 -7.22 -3.04
N ALA A 36 25.82 -7.90 -2.96
CA ALA A 36 25.77 -9.36 -2.79
C ALA A 36 24.99 -10.00 -3.93
N ILE A 37 25.46 -11.16 -4.40
CA ILE A 37 24.70 -11.99 -5.34
C ILE A 37 23.69 -12.78 -4.53
N VAL A 38 22.40 -12.57 -4.80
CA VAL A 38 21.35 -13.21 -4.02
C VAL A 38 21.26 -14.70 -4.37
N LYS A 39 21.42 -15.56 -3.38
CA LYS A 39 21.25 -17.02 -3.57
C LYS A 39 19.81 -17.46 -3.42
N ARG A 40 19.01 -16.74 -2.62
CA ARG A 40 17.61 -17.11 -2.33
C ARG A 40 16.76 -15.89 -2.01
N VAL A 41 15.54 -15.86 -2.56
CA VAL A 41 14.53 -14.84 -2.26
C VAL A 41 13.35 -15.48 -1.54
N GLN A 42 13.06 -15.00 -0.33
CA GLN A 42 11.93 -15.43 0.47
C GLN A 42 10.92 -14.29 0.62
N VAL A 43 9.64 -14.62 0.53
CA VAL A 43 8.53 -13.68 0.69
C VAL A 43 7.56 -14.28 1.69
N GLU A 44 7.33 -13.55 2.78
CA GLU A 44 6.48 -13.98 3.90
C GLU A 44 5.33 -12.99 4.13
N GLY A 45 4.25 -13.47 4.75
CA GLY A 45 3.10 -12.63 5.13
C GLY A 45 2.09 -12.35 4.01
N VAL A 46 2.27 -12.98 2.84
CA VAL A 46 1.30 -12.96 1.74
C VAL A 46 0.09 -13.82 2.09
N ARG A 47 -1.12 -13.25 1.99
CA ARG A 47 -2.40 -13.90 2.34
C ARG A 47 -3.48 -13.66 1.29
N SER A 48 -3.76 -12.41 0.97
CA SER A 48 -4.88 -12.00 0.11
C SER A 48 -4.47 -11.90 -1.36
N VAL A 49 -3.18 -11.64 -1.62
CA VAL A 49 -2.60 -11.62 -2.97
C VAL A 49 -1.86 -12.93 -3.21
N SER A 50 -1.69 -13.36 -4.46
CA SER A 50 -0.90 -14.57 -4.73
C SER A 50 0.60 -14.30 -4.58
N ALA A 51 1.35 -15.25 -4.01
CA ALA A 51 2.81 -15.14 -3.91
C ALA A 51 3.48 -15.02 -5.29
N ARG A 52 2.84 -15.54 -6.35
CA ARG A 52 3.29 -15.39 -7.74
C ARG A 52 3.25 -13.93 -8.18
N ASP A 53 2.17 -13.21 -7.89
CA ASP A 53 2.04 -11.80 -8.27
C ASP A 53 3.10 -10.94 -7.56
N VAL A 54 3.29 -11.18 -6.26
CA VAL A 54 4.29 -10.45 -5.47
C VAL A 54 5.69 -10.69 -6.00
N ARG A 55 6.04 -11.94 -6.32
CA ARG A 55 7.33 -12.28 -6.96
C ARG A 55 7.44 -11.67 -8.36
N GLY A 56 6.34 -11.50 -9.07
CA GLY A 56 6.29 -10.86 -10.39
C GLY A 56 6.64 -9.37 -10.37
N TRP A 57 6.41 -8.68 -9.25
CA TRP A 57 6.75 -7.25 -9.12
C TRP A 57 8.21 -7.00 -8.75
N LEU A 58 8.88 -8.00 -8.19
CA LEU A 58 10.28 -7.93 -7.78
C LEU A 58 11.21 -7.97 -9.00
N VAL A 59 12.21 -7.08 -8.99
CA VAL A 59 13.38 -7.21 -9.88
C VAL A 59 14.36 -8.22 -9.29
N THR A 60 14.49 -8.24 -7.97
CA THR A 60 15.37 -9.18 -7.26
C THR A 60 15.00 -10.61 -7.60
N ARG A 61 15.96 -11.34 -8.16
CA ARG A 61 15.88 -12.77 -8.45
C ARG A 61 17.16 -13.46 -7.98
N GLU A 62 17.07 -14.77 -7.83
CA GLU A 62 18.24 -15.60 -7.55
C GLU A 62 19.26 -15.44 -8.68
N GLY A 63 20.53 -15.25 -8.30
CA GLY A 63 21.64 -15.00 -9.23
C GLY A 63 21.83 -13.53 -9.64
N VAL A 64 20.94 -12.61 -9.25
CA VAL A 64 21.10 -11.18 -9.53
C VAL A 64 21.93 -10.51 -8.45
N ALA A 65 22.83 -9.62 -8.84
CA ALA A 65 23.55 -8.75 -7.92
C ALA A 65 22.58 -7.72 -7.34
N VAL A 66 22.47 -7.71 -6.01
CA VAL A 66 21.55 -6.84 -5.29
C VAL A 66 22.34 -5.89 -4.41
N ASP A 67 21.88 -4.65 -4.41
CA ASP A 67 22.29 -3.58 -3.54
C ASP A 67 21.08 -3.09 -2.72
N SER A 68 21.37 -2.32 -1.67
CA SER A 68 20.31 -1.77 -0.80
C SER A 68 19.33 -0.88 -1.58
N THR A 69 19.79 -0.24 -2.65
CA THR A 69 18.99 0.63 -3.52
C THR A 69 17.96 -0.14 -4.32
N LEU A 70 18.34 -1.27 -4.92
CA LEU A 70 17.42 -2.16 -5.63
C LEU A 70 16.38 -2.74 -4.69
N LEU A 71 16.78 -3.17 -3.47
CA LEU A 71 15.83 -3.68 -2.48
C LEU A 71 14.79 -2.63 -2.07
N ARG A 72 15.21 -1.37 -1.86
CA ARG A 72 14.28 -0.27 -1.59
C ARG A 72 13.34 -0.02 -2.77
N LYS A 73 13.83 -0.11 -4.01
CA LYS A 73 12.96 0.00 -5.21
C LYS A 73 11.95 -1.15 -5.28
N ASP A 74 12.38 -2.36 -4.96
CA ASP A 74 11.51 -3.54 -4.92
C ASP A 74 10.43 -3.43 -3.83
N VAL A 75 10.78 -2.92 -2.64
CA VAL A 75 9.81 -2.56 -1.61
C VAL A 75 8.78 -1.59 -2.16
N SER A 76 9.20 -0.50 -2.81
CA SER A 76 8.28 0.46 -3.43
C SER A 76 7.37 -0.16 -4.49
N ARG A 77 7.87 -1.12 -5.28
CA ARG A 77 7.06 -1.86 -6.27
C ARG A 77 6.02 -2.74 -5.59
N ILE A 78 6.39 -3.43 -4.52
CA ILE A 78 5.46 -4.21 -3.73
C ILE A 78 4.36 -3.32 -3.16
N LEU A 79 4.73 -2.21 -2.51
CA LEU A 79 3.77 -1.25 -1.95
C LEU A 79 2.77 -0.78 -3.01
N LYS A 80 3.26 -0.34 -4.18
CA LYS A 80 2.39 0.08 -5.30
C LYS A 80 1.48 -1.05 -5.81
N GLY A 81 1.99 -2.27 -5.93
CA GLY A 81 1.19 -3.42 -6.38
C GLY A 81 0.05 -3.79 -5.42
N TYR A 82 0.27 -3.61 -4.12
CA TYR A 82 -0.76 -3.78 -3.09
C TYR A 82 -1.75 -2.60 -3.05
N GLN A 83 -1.25 -1.36 -3.14
CA GLN A 83 -2.08 -0.15 -3.19
C GLN A 83 -3.03 -0.15 -4.39
N ALA A 84 -2.56 -0.57 -5.57
CA ALA A 84 -3.38 -0.75 -6.77
C ALA A 84 -4.52 -1.78 -6.60
N ARG A 85 -4.42 -2.66 -5.59
CA ARG A 85 -5.46 -3.64 -5.22
C ARG A 85 -6.30 -3.21 -4.02
N GLY A 86 -6.14 -1.97 -3.55
CA GLY A 86 -6.88 -1.36 -2.45
C GLY A 86 -6.30 -1.62 -1.05
N PHE A 87 -5.07 -2.10 -0.95
CA PHE A 87 -4.36 -2.26 0.33
C PHE A 87 -3.48 -1.04 0.60
N TRP A 88 -4.08 0.02 1.16
CA TRP A 88 -3.35 1.28 1.40
C TRP A 88 -2.48 1.26 2.66
N HIS A 89 -2.82 0.41 3.63
CA HIS A 89 -2.10 0.27 4.90
C HIS A 89 -1.08 -0.88 4.88
N VAL A 90 -0.62 -1.26 3.68
CA VAL A 90 0.39 -2.29 3.52
C VAL A 90 1.73 -1.82 4.06
N ALA A 91 2.42 -2.68 4.80
CA ALA A 91 3.79 -2.45 5.26
C ALA A 91 4.70 -3.56 4.76
N VAL A 92 5.91 -3.19 4.34
CA VAL A 92 6.90 -4.13 3.80
C VAL A 92 8.24 -3.84 4.43
N ALA A 93 8.87 -4.87 4.99
CA ALA A 93 10.23 -4.83 5.50
C ALA A 93 11.09 -5.84 4.73
N PHE A 94 12.39 -5.54 4.59
CA PHE A 94 13.35 -6.48 4.02
C PHE A 94 14.51 -6.70 4.99
N SER A 95 15.09 -7.89 4.94
CA SER A 95 16.31 -8.23 5.66
C SER A 95 17.26 -9.02 4.77
N MET A 96 18.57 -8.84 4.99
CA MET A 96 19.63 -9.57 4.30
C MET A 96 20.46 -10.34 5.32
N ARG A 97 20.71 -11.64 5.07
CA ARG A 97 21.63 -12.44 5.88
C ARG A 97 22.99 -12.56 5.18
N GLY A 98 24.03 -12.01 5.81
CA GLY A 98 25.36 -11.78 5.21
C GLY A 98 26.23 -13.01 4.91
N GLY A 99 25.78 -14.23 5.19
CA GLY A 99 26.52 -15.47 4.83
C GLY A 99 25.93 -16.21 3.63
N ASP A 100 24.60 -16.24 3.53
CA ASP A 100 23.88 -16.97 2.48
C ASP A 100 23.41 -16.07 1.34
N ALA A 101 23.62 -14.75 1.43
CA ALA A 101 23.04 -13.77 0.52
C ALA A 101 21.54 -14.05 0.27
N ALA A 102 20.83 -14.39 1.36
CA ALA A 102 19.41 -14.61 1.35
C ALA A 102 18.70 -13.30 1.66
N VAL A 103 17.74 -12.94 0.81
CA VAL A 103 16.88 -11.77 0.98
C VAL A 103 15.50 -12.25 1.41
N ALA A 104 15.01 -11.74 2.53
CA ALA A 104 13.66 -12.02 3.01
C ALA A 104 12.83 -10.73 3.01
N PHE A 105 11.68 -10.77 2.35
CA PHE A 105 10.66 -9.71 2.37
C PHE A 105 9.51 -10.14 3.29
N ALA A 106 9.28 -9.38 4.35
CA ALA A 106 8.16 -9.56 5.26
C ALA A 106 7.07 -8.54 4.92
N ILE A 107 5.87 -9.02 4.59
CA ILE A 107 4.75 -8.19 4.15
C ILE A 107 3.62 -8.27 5.18
N VAL A 108 3.10 -7.11 5.57
CA VAL A 108 1.89 -6.98 6.36
C VAL A 108 0.85 -6.31 5.49
N GLU A 109 -0.04 -7.10 4.89
CA GLU A 109 -1.03 -6.61 3.90
C GLU A 109 -2.05 -5.64 4.51
N GLY A 110 -2.49 -5.91 5.74
CA GLY A 110 -3.62 -5.22 6.36
C GLY A 110 -4.96 -5.63 5.76
N VAL A 111 -5.95 -4.73 5.85
CA VAL A 111 -7.28 -4.91 5.25
C VAL A 111 -7.44 -3.99 4.06
N ARG A 112 -8.30 -4.37 3.10
CA ARG A 112 -8.67 -3.48 2.00
C ARG A 112 -9.30 -2.21 2.54
N THR A 113 -8.80 -1.06 2.12
CA THR A 113 -9.35 0.24 2.50
C THR A 113 -10.69 0.40 1.80
N ARG A 114 -11.67 0.87 2.56
CA ARG A 114 -13.00 1.20 2.07
C ARG A 114 -13.27 2.67 2.27
N VAL A 115 -14.08 3.24 1.39
CA VAL A 115 -14.54 4.61 1.49
C VAL A 115 -15.38 4.75 2.76
N ALA A 116 -14.91 5.54 3.73
CA ALA A 116 -15.62 5.77 4.99
C ALA A 116 -16.72 6.82 4.82
N SER A 117 -16.40 7.89 4.11
CA SER A 117 -17.29 8.98 3.73
C SER A 117 -16.69 9.69 2.52
N VAL A 118 -17.54 10.38 1.75
CA VAL A 118 -17.10 11.28 0.69
C VAL A 118 -17.66 12.63 1.04
N ASP A 119 -16.78 13.63 1.11
CA ASP A 119 -17.15 15.01 1.37
C ASP A 119 -16.49 15.87 0.30
N VAL A 120 -17.25 16.81 -0.26
CA VAL A 120 -16.76 17.70 -1.30
C VAL A 120 -16.79 19.11 -0.74
N ARG A 121 -15.63 19.77 -0.74
CA ARG A 121 -15.44 21.10 -0.15
C ARG A 121 -14.80 22.04 -1.15
N GLY A 122 -15.07 23.34 -1.01
CA GLY A 122 -14.50 24.39 -1.85
C GLY A 122 -15.57 25.34 -2.38
N ASP A 123 -15.24 26.03 -3.47
CA ASP A 123 -16.16 26.91 -4.18
C ASP A 123 -16.99 26.09 -5.18
N LEU A 124 -18.08 25.51 -4.68
CA LEU A 124 -18.94 24.63 -5.47
C LEU A 124 -19.92 25.44 -6.30
N ILE A 125 -19.82 25.28 -7.61
CA ILE A 125 -20.72 25.90 -8.59
C ILE A 125 -22.08 25.19 -8.65
N PHE A 126 -22.08 23.87 -8.46
CA PHE A 126 -23.27 23.02 -8.49
C PHE A 126 -23.63 22.55 -7.08
N ASP A 127 -24.89 22.16 -6.89
CA ASP A 127 -25.34 21.64 -5.60
C ASP A 127 -24.60 20.34 -5.23
N HIS A 128 -24.42 20.14 -3.92
CA HIS A 128 -23.77 18.94 -3.41
C HIS A 128 -24.40 17.65 -3.95
N SER A 129 -25.72 17.58 -4.10
CA SER A 129 -26.37 16.37 -4.61
C SER A 129 -25.95 16.04 -6.05
N ASP A 130 -25.84 17.04 -6.91
CA ASP A 130 -25.47 16.87 -8.31
C ASP A 130 -24.01 16.42 -8.44
N VAL A 131 -23.12 17.05 -7.65
CA VAL A 131 -21.70 16.70 -7.58
C VAL A 131 -21.50 15.28 -7.05
N HIS A 132 -22.22 14.90 -5.98
CA HIS A 132 -22.16 13.56 -5.44
C HIS A 132 -22.66 12.50 -6.43
N LEU A 133 -23.75 12.81 -7.15
CA LEU A 133 -24.29 11.92 -8.18
C LEU A 133 -23.30 11.76 -9.34
N ALA A 134 -22.68 12.85 -9.80
CA ALA A 134 -21.68 12.83 -10.87
C ALA A 134 -20.39 12.10 -10.48
N PHE A 135 -19.95 12.22 -9.22
CA PHE A 135 -18.76 11.52 -8.72
C PHE A 135 -19.01 10.01 -8.54
N GLY A 136 -20.21 9.65 -8.06
CA GLY A 136 -20.70 8.28 -7.97
C GLY A 136 -19.93 7.35 -7.01
N LEU A 137 -19.03 7.88 -6.19
CA LEU A 137 -18.29 7.12 -5.18
C LEU A 137 -19.15 6.97 -3.93
N ALA A 138 -19.49 5.73 -3.56
CA ALA A 138 -20.34 5.46 -2.40
C ALA A 138 -19.55 4.93 -1.20
N GLN A 139 -20.10 5.16 -0.02
CA GLN A 139 -19.58 4.60 1.23
C GLN A 139 -19.51 3.06 1.17
N GLY A 140 -18.45 2.49 1.74
CA GLY A 140 -18.24 1.04 1.84
C GLY A 140 -17.62 0.38 0.60
N MET A 141 -17.55 1.10 -0.53
CA MET A 141 -16.81 0.65 -1.71
C MET A 141 -15.32 0.50 -1.40
N VAL A 142 -14.65 -0.45 -2.07
CA VAL A 142 -13.19 -0.57 -1.96
C VAL A 142 -12.56 0.61 -2.67
N LEU A 143 -11.62 1.28 -2.01
CA LEU A 143 -10.91 2.41 -2.60
C LEU A 143 -9.78 1.89 -3.50
N LEU A 144 -10.00 1.92 -4.81
CA LEU A 144 -8.98 1.65 -5.82
C LEU A 144 -8.53 2.97 -6.46
N GLU A 145 -7.23 3.14 -6.65
CA GLU A 145 -6.67 4.34 -7.27
C GLU A 145 -7.17 4.54 -8.71
N SER A 146 -7.28 3.45 -9.49
CA SER A 146 -7.84 3.47 -10.84
C SER A 146 -9.27 4.01 -10.87
N ASP A 147 -10.11 3.51 -9.96
CA ASP A 147 -11.53 3.87 -9.90
C ASP A 147 -11.69 5.31 -9.41
N LEU A 148 -10.86 5.74 -8.46
CA LEU A 148 -10.83 7.13 -8.00
C LEU A 148 -10.47 8.08 -9.14
N ASN A 149 -9.38 7.80 -9.87
CA ASN A 149 -8.94 8.64 -10.99
C ASN A 149 -9.98 8.71 -12.10
N GLN A 150 -10.58 7.57 -12.48
CA GLN A 150 -11.65 7.54 -13.48
C GLN A 150 -12.86 8.40 -13.06
N ARG A 151 -13.20 8.41 -11.77
CA ARG A 151 -14.31 9.21 -11.23
C ARG A 151 -13.98 10.69 -11.14
N LEU A 152 -12.73 11.03 -10.81
CA LEU A 152 -12.25 12.41 -10.87
C LEU A 152 -12.31 12.95 -12.30
N ASP A 153 -11.90 12.16 -13.29
CA ASP A 153 -12.01 12.53 -14.72
C ASP A 153 -13.47 12.71 -15.14
N HIS A 154 -14.37 11.84 -14.67
CA HIS A 154 -15.80 11.96 -14.94
C HIS A 154 -16.39 13.23 -14.32
N LEU A 155 -15.99 13.55 -13.09
CA LEU A 155 -16.41 14.77 -12.42
C LEU A 155 -15.85 16.01 -13.11
N LEU A 156 -14.59 15.98 -13.56
CA LEU A 156 -14.00 17.09 -14.32
C LEU A 156 -14.79 17.36 -15.60
N ARG A 157 -15.08 16.31 -16.38
CA ARG A 157 -15.91 16.41 -17.59
C ARG A 157 -17.30 16.98 -17.31
N PHE A 158 -17.92 16.58 -16.19
CA PHE A 158 -19.21 17.12 -15.78
C PHE A 158 -19.20 18.65 -15.63
N TYR A 159 -18.09 19.22 -15.14
CA TYR A 159 -17.88 20.68 -15.06
C TYR A 159 -17.52 21.29 -16.43
N GLU A 160 -16.64 20.65 -17.20
CA GLU A 160 -16.23 21.10 -18.54
C GLU A 160 -17.42 21.23 -19.49
N ASP A 161 -18.28 20.22 -19.55
CA ASP A 161 -19.48 20.17 -20.40
C ASP A 161 -20.49 21.28 -20.07
N ARG A 162 -20.39 21.86 -18.86
CA ARG A 162 -21.26 22.96 -18.38
C ARG A 162 -20.57 24.33 -18.45
N GLY A 163 -19.41 24.42 -19.09
CA GLY A 163 -18.72 25.68 -19.36
C GLY A 163 -17.65 26.07 -18.33
N TYR A 164 -17.18 25.13 -17.51
CA TYR A 164 -16.15 25.38 -16.48
C TYR A 164 -14.84 24.61 -16.75
N PRO A 165 -14.08 24.95 -17.82
CA PRO A 165 -12.89 24.20 -18.25
C PRO A 165 -11.65 24.39 -17.38
N PHE A 166 -11.67 25.35 -16.44
CA PHE A 166 -10.54 25.65 -15.55
C PHE A 166 -10.77 25.17 -14.11
N CYS A 167 -11.68 24.22 -13.91
CA CYS A 167 -11.92 23.62 -12.59
C CYS A 167 -10.71 22.78 -12.15
N ALA A 168 -10.33 22.91 -10.88
CA ALA A 168 -9.26 22.12 -10.28
C ALA A 168 -9.84 21.23 -9.17
N LEU A 169 -9.68 19.92 -9.32
CA LEU A 169 -10.09 18.92 -8.33
C LEU A 169 -8.84 18.37 -7.64
N ARG A 170 -8.84 18.34 -6.30
CA ARG A 170 -7.75 17.74 -5.52
C ARG A 170 -8.32 16.71 -4.53
N PRO A 171 -7.96 15.42 -4.64
CA PRO A 171 -8.26 14.46 -3.59
C PRO A 171 -7.39 14.74 -2.36
N ASP A 172 -7.97 14.62 -1.17
CA ASP A 172 -7.34 14.78 0.14
C ASP A 172 -7.56 13.52 1.00
#